data_AF-A0A355YHH9-F1
#
_entry.id   AF-A0A355YHH9-F1
#
_cell.length_a   1.000
_cell.length_b   1.000
_cell.length_c   1.000
_cell.angle_alpha   90.00
_cell.angle_beta   90.00
_cell.angle_gamma   90.00
#
_symmetry.space_group_name_H-M   'P 1'
#
loop_
_entity.id
_entity.type
_entity.pdbx_description
1 polymer ?
#
loop_
_entity_poly.entity_id
_entity_poly.type
_entity_poly.pdbx_seq_one_letter_code
_entity_poly.pdbx_strand_id
1 'polypeptide(L)'
;MAITIEERQNVHVMREAYAADIRIRANPVDTAAGSISMELHQLEYWDDEFERMDPIGTIGETVGDFAQRTFEIDGKTITGMEVVKLIKQYVADLHAEREAHTE
;
A
#
# COMPACT_ATOMS: atom_id res chain seq x y z
N MET A 1 -5.69 -4.09 -38.51
CA MET A 1 -4.74 -3.66 -37.47
C MET A 1 -3.81 -4.83 -37.23
N ALA A 2 -2.55 -4.72 -37.62
CA ALA A 2 -1.57 -5.79 -37.38
C ALA A 2 -1.07 -5.65 -35.94
N ILE A 3 -1.29 -6.67 -35.13
CA ILE A 3 -0.65 -6.79 -33.82
C ILE A 3 0.75 -7.33 -34.11
N THR A 4 1.77 -6.49 -33.93
CA THR A 4 3.16 -6.94 -33.98
C THR A 4 3.50 -7.52 -32.62
N ILE A 5 3.74 -8.83 -32.56
CA ILE A 5 4.24 -9.51 -31.35
C ILE A 5 5.76 -9.58 -31.50
N GLU A 6 6.51 -8.78 -30.73
CA GLU A 6 7.96 -8.89 -30.63
C GLU A 6 8.31 -9.83 -29.47
N GLU A 7 8.78 -11.04 -29.79
CA GLU A 7 9.41 -11.92 -28.80
C GLU A 7 10.82 -11.42 -28.49
N ARG A 8 11.03 -10.94 -27.25
CA ARG A 8 12.37 -10.61 -26.75
C ARG A 8 12.94 -11.82 -26.00
N GLN A 9 14.06 -12.37 -26.49
CA GLN A 9 14.76 -13.47 -25.83
C GLN A 9 15.72 -12.91 -24.76
N ASN A 10 15.82 -13.58 -23.61
CA ASN A 10 16.71 -13.26 -22.48
C ASN A 10 16.37 -12.00 -21.65
N VAL A 11 15.12 -11.54 -21.63
CA VAL A 11 14.69 -10.43 -20.76
C VAL A 11 14.55 -10.92 -19.31
N HIS A 12 15.10 -10.18 -18.36
CA HIS A 12 14.81 -10.39 -16.94
C HIS A 12 13.55 -9.62 -16.57
N VAL A 13 12.52 -10.36 -16.16
CA VAL A 13 11.25 -9.79 -15.71
C VAL A 13 11.19 -9.80 -14.19
N MET A 14 11.14 -8.61 -13.58
CA MET A 14 10.89 -8.44 -12.15
C MET A 14 9.48 -7.86 -11.94
N ARG A 15 8.70 -8.46 -11.04
CA ARG A 15 7.33 -8.05 -10.73
C ARG A 15 7.22 -7.73 -9.25
N GLU A 16 6.72 -6.54 -8.94
CA GLU A 16 6.53 -6.07 -7.58
C GLU A 16 5.11 -5.50 -7.38
N ALA A 17 4.50 -5.80 -6.23
CA ALA A 17 3.22 -5.21 -5.86
C ALA A 17 3.44 -3.85 -5.19
N TYR A 18 2.70 -2.83 -5.64
CA TYR A 18 2.81 -1.46 -5.15
C TYR A 18 1.42 -0.89 -4.83
N ALA A 19 1.31 -0.10 -3.76
CA ALA A 19 0.08 0.59 -3.39
C ALA A 19 0.28 2.10 -3.53
N ALA A 20 -0.21 2.68 -4.63
CA ALA A 20 0.02 4.09 -4.95
C ALA A 20 -0.82 5.06 -4.10
N ASP A 21 -2.04 4.66 -3.75
CA ASP A 21 -2.96 5.42 -2.90
C ASP A 21 -3.45 4.53 -1.76
N ILE A 22 -3.25 4.99 -0.53
CA ILE A 22 -3.72 4.36 0.70
C ILE A 22 -4.55 5.41 1.46
N ARG A 23 -5.85 5.14 1.60
CA ARG A 23 -6.80 6.01 2.32
C ARG A 23 -7.24 5.32 3.59
N ILE A 24 -6.97 5.96 4.72
CA ILE A 24 -7.39 5.48 6.03
C ILE A 24 -8.30 6.54 6.64
N ARG A 25 -9.54 6.16 6.95
CA ARG A 25 -10.52 6.99 7.63
C ARG A 25 -10.82 6.37 8.98
N ALA A 26 -10.22 6.91 10.04
CA ALA A 26 -10.59 6.56 11.39
C ALA A 26 -11.82 7.34 11.83
N ASN A 27 -12.77 6.69 12.51
CA ASN A 27 -13.78 7.38 13.28
C ASN A 27 -13.23 7.62 14.70
N PRO A 28 -13.22 8.86 15.21
CA PRO A 28 -12.65 9.21 16.51
C PRO A 28 -13.44 8.62 17.69
N VAL A 29 -14.71 8.28 17.51
CA VAL A 29 -15.57 7.66 18.54
C VAL A 29 -15.44 6.14 18.51
N ASP A 30 -15.31 5.55 17.32
CA ASP A 30 -15.13 4.12 17.12
C ASP A 30 -14.13 3.84 16.00
N THR A 31 -12.86 3.62 16.37
CA THR A 31 -11.81 3.38 15.37
C THR A 31 -12.07 2.11 14.56
N ALA A 32 -12.67 1.07 15.15
CA ALA A 32 -12.87 -0.21 14.48
C ALA A 32 -13.84 -0.08 13.29
N ALA A 33 -14.82 0.82 13.40
CA ALA A 33 -15.75 1.19 12.33
C ALA A 33 -15.12 2.08 11.23
N GLY A 34 -13.86 2.48 11.38
CA GLY A 34 -13.11 3.18 10.33
C GLY A 34 -12.93 2.32 9.08
N SER A 35 -12.53 2.94 7.96
CA SER A 35 -12.27 2.24 6.71
C SER A 35 -10.84 2.42 6.21
N ILE A 36 -10.32 1.36 5.58
CA ILE A 36 -9.05 1.36 4.87
C ILE A 36 -9.35 0.99 3.42
N SER A 37 -8.85 1.82 2.49
CA SER A 37 -8.93 1.58 1.06
C SER A 37 -7.55 1.72 0.43
N MET A 38 -7.13 0.72 -0.33
CA MET A 38 -5.85 0.70 -1.02
C MET A 38 -6.05 0.28 -2.47
N GLU A 39 -5.42 1.00 -3.40
CA GLU A 39 -5.38 0.61 -4.80
C GLU A 39 -4.03 -0.07 -5.09
N LEU A 40 -4.08 -1.36 -5.43
CA LEU A 40 -2.89 -2.17 -5.71
C LEU A 40 -2.60 -2.18 -7.21
N HIS A 41 -1.34 -1.90 -7.53
CA HIS A 41 -0.77 -1.81 -8.86
C HIS A 41 0.39 -2.81 -8.96
N GLN A 42 0.62 -3.37 -10.15
CA GLN A 42 1.80 -4.20 -10.41
C GLN A 42 2.86 -3.37 -11.12
N LEU A 43 4.06 -3.29 -10.56
CA LEU A 43 5.23 -2.77 -11.25
C LEU A 43 5.88 -3.93 -12.00
N GLU A 44 6.13 -3.76 -13.29
CA GLU A 44 6.86 -4.72 -14.11
C GLU A 44 8.11 -4.04 -14.70
N TYR A 45 9.27 -4.64 -14.45
CA TYR A 45 10.56 -4.16 -14.94
C TYR A 45 11.16 -5.16 -15.91
N TRP A 46 11.59 -4.67 -17.07
CA TRP A 46 12.21 -5.45 -18.13
C TRP A 46 13.62 -4.89 -18.34
N ASP A 47 14.65 -5.59 -17.87
CA ASP A 47 16.06 -5.15 -17.94
C ASP A 47 16.24 -3.67 -17.47
N ASP A 48 15.65 -3.33 -16.33
CA ASP A 48 15.61 -2.00 -15.70
C ASP A 48 14.75 -0.93 -16.40
N GLU A 49 14.06 -1.26 -17.50
CA GLU A 49 13.01 -0.40 -18.06
C GLU A 49 11.65 -0.66 -17.40
N PHE A 50 11.01 0.41 -16.94
CA PHE A 50 9.69 0.36 -16.30
C PHE A 50 8.58 0.24 -17.35
N GLU A 51 7.76 -0.80 -17.24
CA GLU A 51 6.53 -0.94 -18.03
C GLU A 51 5.26 -0.77 -17.18
N ARG A 52 4.20 -0.29 -17.82
CA ARG A 52 3.05 0.35 -17.17
C ARG A 52 2.22 -0.60 -16.28
N MET A 53 1.75 -0.02 -15.19
CA MET A 53 0.91 -0.62 -14.14
C MET A 53 -0.52 -0.92 -14.58
N ASP A 54 -0.85 -2.20 -14.64
CA ASP A 54 -2.23 -2.64 -14.57
C ASP A 54 -2.71 -2.64 -13.10
N PRO A 55 -3.93 -2.15 -12.81
CA PRO A 55 -4.50 -2.27 -11.48
C PRO A 55 -4.79 -3.75 -11.19
N ILE A 56 -4.20 -4.27 -10.11
CA ILE A 56 -4.39 -5.65 -9.67
C ILE A 56 -5.71 -5.78 -8.90
N GLY A 57 -6.10 -4.72 -8.18
CA GLY A 57 -7.36 -4.67 -7.45
C GLY A 57 -7.40 -3.59 -6.39
N THR A 58 -8.58 -3.41 -5.80
CA THR A 58 -8.78 -2.51 -4.66
C THR A 58 -9.05 -3.34 -3.41
N ILE A 59 -8.28 -3.11 -2.36
CA ILE A 59 -8.60 -3.62 -1.02
C ILE A 59 -9.44 -2.55 -0.33
N GLY A 60 -10.63 -2.92 0.10
CA GLY A 60 -11.52 -2.06 0.90
C GLY A 60 -12.05 -2.86 2.09
N GLU A 61 -11.60 -2.54 3.30
CA GLU A 61 -12.00 -3.25 4.51
C GLU A 61 -12.14 -2.30 5.70
N THR A 62 -12.76 -2.76 6.79
CA THR A 62 -12.82 -1.98 8.02
C THR A 62 -11.47 -2.00 8.72
N VAL A 63 -11.17 -0.97 9.54
CA VAL A 63 -9.96 -0.95 10.37
C VAL A 63 -9.96 -2.13 11.35
N GLY A 64 -11.14 -2.52 11.86
CA GLY A 64 -11.30 -3.68 12.73
C GLY A 64 -10.87 -4.99 12.06
N ASP A 65 -11.30 -5.22 10.82
CA ASP A 65 -10.94 -6.40 10.04
C ASP A 65 -9.46 -6.40 9.67
N PHE A 66 -8.95 -5.26 9.20
CA PHE A 66 -7.54 -5.12 8.84
C PHE A 66 -6.62 -5.36 10.03
N ALA A 67 -6.99 -4.86 11.21
CA ALA A 67 -6.18 -4.99 12.41
C ALA A 67 -5.99 -6.44 12.87
N GLN A 68 -6.89 -7.35 12.46
CA GLN A 68 -6.82 -8.78 12.76
C GLN A 68 -5.94 -9.56 11.77
N ARG A 69 -5.53 -8.94 10.65
CA ARG A 69 -4.69 -9.60 9.64
C ARG A 69 -3.26 -9.79 10.14
N THR A 70 -2.62 -10.83 9.64
CA THR A 70 -1.19 -11.09 9.83
C THR A 70 -0.47 -11.03 8.50
N PHE A 71 0.74 -10.49 8.53
CA PHE A 71 1.62 -10.32 7.39
C PHE A 71 2.97 -10.94 7.76
N GLU A 72 3.60 -11.65 6.84
CA GLU A 72 5.00 -12.06 6.99
C GLU A 72 5.88 -11.15 6.13
N ILE A 73 6.81 -10.45 6.78
CA ILE A 73 7.78 -9.56 6.14
C ILE A 73 9.16 -9.94 6.67
N ASP A 74 10.08 -10.32 5.78
CA ASP A 74 11.46 -10.70 6.11
C ASP A 74 11.59 -11.74 7.24
N GLY A 75 10.69 -12.74 7.25
CA GLY A 75 10.66 -13.79 8.27
C GLY A 75 10.13 -13.34 9.64
N LYS A 76 9.56 -12.14 9.73
CA LYS A 76 8.87 -11.63 10.92
C LYS A 76 7.37 -11.55 10.64
N THR A 77 6.58 -12.04 11.57
CA THR A 77 5.13 -11.84 11.54
C THR A 77 4.79 -10.48 12.13
N ILE A 78 4.10 -9.66 11.36
CA ILE A 78 3.57 -8.35 11.77
C ILE A 78 2.05 -8.42 11.69
N THR A 79 1.37 -7.82 12.67
CA THR A 79 -0.09 -7.73 12.71
C THR A 79 -0.58 -6.42 12.07
N GLY A 80 -1.76 -6.44 11.46
CA GLY A 80 -2.39 -5.22 10.95
C GLY A 80 -2.59 -4.17 12.04
N MET A 81 -2.78 -4.59 13.30
CA MET A 81 -2.83 -3.68 14.45
C MET A 81 -1.52 -2.91 14.66
N GLU A 82 -0.36 -3.55 14.49
CA GLU A 82 0.94 -2.88 14.60
C GLU A 82 1.12 -1.85 13.48
N VAL A 83 0.69 -2.18 12.26
CA VAL A 83 0.67 -1.26 11.12
C VAL A 83 -0.23 -0.05 11.41
N VAL A 84 -1.46 -0.28 11.90
CA VAL A 84 -2.39 0.79 12.26
C VAL A 84 -1.82 1.70 13.36
N LYS A 85 -1.14 1.13 14.36
CA LYS A 85 -0.48 1.91 15.43
C LYS A 85 0.63 2.79 14.88
N LEU A 86 1.48 2.25 14.00
CA LEU A 86 2.57 3.00 13.37
C LEU A 86 2.02 4.19 12.57
N ILE A 87 0.98 3.97 11.77
CA ILE A 87 0.35 5.03 10.97
C ILE A 87 -0.24 6.12 11.87
N LYS A 88 -0.93 5.72 12.95
CA LYS A 88 -1.48 6.68 13.92
C LYS A 88 -0.40 7.53 14.57
N GLN A 89 0.72 6.91 14.97
CA GLN A 89 1.84 7.62 15.55
C GLN A 89 2.44 8.61 14.55
N TYR A 90 2.68 8.17 13.31
CA TYR A 90 3.22 9.02 12.25
C TYR A 90 2.32 10.24 11.95
N VAL A 91 1.00 10.05 11.89
CA VAL A 91 0.06 11.16 11.71
C VAL A 91 0.09 12.11 12.91
N ALA A 92 0.14 11.59 14.14
CA ALA A 92 0.24 12.42 15.33
C ALA A 92 1.53 13.26 15.36
N ASP A 93 2.66 12.66 14.99
CA ASP A 93 3.96 13.34 14.92
C ASP A 93 3.94 14.45 13.85
N LEU A 94 3.40 14.17 12.66
CA LEU A 94 3.24 15.18 11.60
C LEU A 94 2.35 16.37 12.03
N HIS A 95 1.29 16.10 12.79
CA HIS A 95 0.43 17.15 13.34
C HIS A 95 1.16 17.98 14.39
N ALA A 96 1.88 17.33 15.31
CA ALA A 96 2.68 18.02 16.33
C ALA A 96 3.79 18.89 15.71
N GLU A 97 4.47 18.40 14.66
CA GLU A 97 5.47 19.18 13.91
C GLU A 97 4.86 20.41 13.22
N ARG A 98 3.66 20.26 12.63
CA ARG A 98 2.94 21.40 12.04
C ARG A 98 2.56 22.44 13.07
N GLU A 99 2.07 22.02 14.24
CA GLU A 99 1.72 22.94 15.33
C GLU A 99 2.97 23.67 15.86
N ALA A 100 4.09 22.95 16.04
CA ALA A 100 5.35 23.52 16.49
C ALA A 100 5.99 24.51 15.50
N HIS A 101 5.69 24.40 14.21
CA HIS A 101 6.15 25.34 13.17
C HIS A 101 5.22 26.56 12.97
N THR A 102 4.10 26.61 13.69
CA THR A 102 3.11 27.71 13.59
C THR A 102 3.17 28.68 14.77
N GLU A 103 4.04 28.42 15.77
CA GLU A 103 4.43 29.35 16.85
C GLU A 103 5.78 30.04 16.55
#